data_AF-A0AAU1F5S4-F1
#
_entry.id   AF-A0AAU1F5S4-F1
#
_cell.length_a   1.000
_cell.length_b   1.000
_cell.length_c   1.000
_cell.angle_alpha   90.00
_cell.angle_beta   90.00
_cell.angle_gamma   90.00
#
_symmetry.space_group_name_H-M   'P 1'
#
loop_
_entity.id
_entity.type
_entity.pdbx_description
1 polymer ?
#
loop_
_entity_poly.entity_id
_entity_poly.type
_entity_poly.pdbx_seq_one_letter_code
_entity_poly.pdbx_strand_id
1 'polypeptide(L)'
;MATGEWELAAGRWHDTELLLWKPPAAWFSINAFYTGSGLRNWYVNFEHPIRRTEYGFDTFDLTVDLVINLIQTFDSPFGLRPTDAFTLHRNGVELRVPTAPGVAVFDDHHGDHYYDPANPTSGVIVPDTNTRITVLNEAGDGHHVVLRVEPSDG
;
A
#
# COMPACT_ATOMS: atom_id res chain seq x y z
N MET A 1 -5.47 -21.32 0.83
CA MET A 1 -6.87 -21.05 1.20
C MET A 1 -7.08 -21.53 2.61
N ALA A 2 -7.77 -20.75 3.46
CA ALA A 2 -8.06 -21.14 4.82
C ALA A 2 -8.91 -22.44 4.84
N THR A 3 -8.54 -23.38 5.70
CA THR A 3 -9.22 -24.68 5.86
C THR A 3 -10.42 -24.53 6.79
N GLY A 4 -11.64 -24.82 6.32
CA GLY A 4 -12.86 -24.74 7.14
C GLY A 4 -14.16 -24.85 6.32
N GLU A 5 -15.28 -25.00 7.01
CA GLU A 5 -16.63 -24.82 6.44
C GLU A 5 -16.96 -23.33 6.38
N TRP A 6 -17.45 -22.87 5.22
CA TRP A 6 -17.85 -21.49 4.99
C TRP A 6 -19.35 -21.44 4.80
N GLU A 7 -20.02 -20.55 5.53
CA GLU A 7 -21.43 -20.24 5.35
C GLU A 7 -21.64 -18.83 4.83
N LEU A 8 -22.66 -18.65 4.00
CA LEU A 8 -23.09 -17.33 3.57
C LEU A 8 -23.92 -16.68 4.69
N ALA A 9 -23.57 -15.45 5.05
CA ALA A 9 -24.32 -14.65 6.01
C ALA A 9 -24.84 -13.37 5.35
N ALA A 10 -25.93 -12.83 5.88
CA ALA A 10 -26.45 -11.54 5.45
C ALA A 10 -25.45 -10.43 5.83
N GLY A 11 -24.91 -9.73 4.84
CA GLY A 11 -24.05 -8.57 5.00
C GLY A 11 -24.63 -7.35 4.29
N ARG A 12 -24.37 -6.15 4.83
CA ARG A 12 -24.62 -4.89 4.13
C ARG A 12 -23.29 -4.19 3.93
N TRP A 13 -23.06 -3.72 2.72
CA TRP A 13 -21.90 -2.89 2.43
C TRP A 13 -21.96 -1.58 3.23
N HIS A 14 -20.84 -1.17 3.81
CA HIS A 14 -20.71 0.05 4.62
C HIS A 14 -19.40 0.78 4.32
N ASP A 15 -19.29 2.03 4.79
CA ASP A 15 -18.13 2.95 4.74
C ASP A 15 -17.60 3.40 3.38
N THR A 16 -17.77 2.61 2.33
CA THR A 16 -17.24 2.91 1.00
C THR A 16 -18.29 2.83 -0.10
N GLU A 17 -18.03 3.49 -1.21
CA GLU A 17 -18.71 3.28 -2.49
C GLU A 17 -17.72 2.69 -3.49
N LEU A 18 -18.19 1.82 -4.39
CA LEU A 18 -17.34 1.04 -5.28
C LEU A 18 -17.73 1.23 -6.75
N LEU A 19 -16.76 1.65 -7.57
CA LEU A 19 -16.87 1.61 -9.02
C LEU A 19 -15.97 0.48 -9.56
N LEU A 20 -16.57 -0.45 -10.30
CA LEU A 20 -15.86 -1.60 -10.87
C LEU A 20 -15.71 -1.45 -12.38
N TRP A 21 -14.50 -1.63 -12.86
CA TRP A 21 -14.21 -1.84 -14.28
C TRP A 21 -13.72 -3.27 -14.48
N LYS A 22 -14.48 -4.05 -15.26
CA LYS A 22 -14.20 -5.46 -15.55
C LYS A 22 -13.99 -5.65 -17.06
N PRO A 23 -12.74 -5.58 -17.55
CA PRO A 23 -12.46 -5.77 -18.97
C PRO A 23 -12.86 -7.20 -19.41
N PRO A 24 -13.53 -7.37 -20.56
CA PRO A 24 -13.86 -8.70 -21.06
C PRO A 24 -12.61 -9.58 -21.20
N ALA A 25 -12.73 -10.86 -20.82
CA ALA A 25 -11.65 -11.86 -20.87
C ALA A 25 -10.43 -11.59 -19.96
N ALA A 26 -10.38 -10.47 -19.23
CA ALA A 26 -9.27 -10.20 -18.31
C ALA A 26 -9.38 -11.07 -17.05
N TRP A 27 -8.22 -11.48 -16.53
CA TRP A 27 -8.08 -12.23 -15.28
C TRP A 27 -7.97 -11.31 -14.05
N PHE A 28 -8.55 -10.12 -14.17
CA PHE A 28 -8.60 -9.13 -13.10
C PHE A 28 -9.74 -8.14 -13.34
N SER A 29 -10.13 -7.45 -12.28
CA SER A 29 -10.91 -6.22 -12.32
C SER A 29 -10.16 -5.07 -11.67
N ILE A 30 -10.47 -3.85 -12.10
CA ILE A 30 -9.96 -2.63 -11.49
C ILE A 30 -11.11 -1.93 -10.78
N ASN A 31 -10.94 -1.75 -9.49
CA ASN A 31 -11.94 -1.26 -8.57
C ASN A 31 -11.46 0.06 -7.97
N ALA A 32 -12.31 1.09 -8.01
CA ALA A 32 -12.08 2.36 -7.33
C ALA A 32 -12.98 2.43 -6.10
N PHE A 33 -12.36 2.50 -4.92
CA PHE A 33 -13.07 2.67 -3.65
C PHE A 33 -13.12 4.15 -3.30
N TYR A 34 -14.31 4.64 -2.95
CA TYR A 34 -14.56 6.01 -2.52
C TYR A 34 -15.06 6.02 -1.08
N THR A 35 -14.78 7.09 -0.36
CA THR A 35 -15.43 7.45 0.91
C THR A 35 -16.11 8.81 0.75
N GLY A 36 -16.75 9.32 1.81
CA GLY A 36 -17.27 10.69 1.83
C GLY A 36 -16.22 11.78 1.57
N SER A 37 -14.92 11.46 1.66
CA SER A 37 -13.80 12.37 1.36
C SER A 37 -13.23 12.22 -0.06
N GLY A 38 -13.79 11.34 -0.91
CA GLY A 38 -13.35 11.11 -2.28
C GLY A 38 -12.69 9.75 -2.50
N LEU A 39 -11.86 9.63 -3.56
CA LEU A 39 -11.18 8.38 -3.91
C LEU A 39 -10.23 7.96 -2.78
N ARG A 40 -10.47 6.80 -2.19
CA ARG A 40 -9.65 6.18 -1.15
C ARG A 40 -8.46 5.43 -1.74
N ASN A 41 -8.72 4.47 -2.62
CA ASN A 41 -7.69 3.66 -3.25
C ASN A 41 -8.21 3.00 -4.54
N TRP A 42 -7.27 2.61 -5.40
CA TRP A 42 -7.52 1.63 -6.44
C TRP A 42 -7.21 0.23 -5.90
N TYR A 43 -7.89 -0.76 -6.46
CA TYR A 43 -7.76 -2.16 -6.07
C TYR A 43 -7.85 -3.02 -7.32
N VAL A 44 -6.85 -3.84 -7.58
CA VAL A 44 -6.85 -4.82 -8.66
C VAL A 44 -7.21 -6.17 -8.05
N ASN A 45 -8.43 -6.63 -8.29
CA ASN A 45 -8.91 -7.93 -7.84
C ASN A 45 -8.52 -8.97 -8.90
N PHE A 46 -7.59 -9.88 -8.61
CA PHE A 46 -7.29 -10.96 -9.54
C PHE A 46 -8.37 -12.04 -9.43
N GLU A 47 -9.01 -12.35 -10.55
CA GLU A 47 -10.22 -13.15 -10.58
C GLU A 47 -10.38 -13.84 -11.94
N HIS A 48 -11.21 -14.87 -12.03
CA HIS A 48 -11.54 -15.48 -13.32
C HIS A 48 -12.21 -14.48 -14.27
N PRO A 49 -11.98 -14.61 -15.59
CA PRO A 49 -12.69 -13.83 -16.59
C PRO A 49 -14.19 -13.82 -16.37
N ILE A 50 -14.76 -12.61 -16.34
CA ILE A 50 -16.16 -12.42 -16.03
C ILE A 50 -17.07 -13.11 -17.05
N ARG A 51 -18.03 -13.88 -16.56
CA ARG A 51 -19.03 -14.57 -17.36
C ARG A 51 -20.38 -13.89 -17.19
N ARG A 52 -21.01 -13.48 -18.29
CA ARG A 52 -22.41 -13.01 -18.28
C ARG A 52 -23.37 -14.17 -18.04
N THR A 53 -24.38 -13.93 -17.22
CA THR A 53 -25.48 -14.85 -16.93
C THR A 53 -26.82 -14.14 -17.15
N GLU A 54 -27.92 -14.88 -17.06
CA GLU A 54 -29.28 -14.29 -17.12
C GLU A 54 -29.51 -13.25 -16.00
N TYR A 55 -28.91 -13.47 -14.84
CA TYR A 55 -29.14 -12.66 -13.64
C TYR A 55 -28.02 -11.66 -13.34
N GLY A 56 -26.99 -11.59 -14.20
CA GLY A 56 -25.88 -10.66 -14.03
C GLY A 56 -24.55 -11.23 -14.51
N PHE A 57 -23.59 -11.31 -13.59
CA PHE A 57 -22.24 -11.72 -13.88
C PHE A 57 -21.70 -12.67 -12.83
N ASP A 58 -20.83 -13.58 -13.27
CA ASP A 58 -20.18 -14.59 -12.43
C ASP A 58 -18.66 -14.51 -12.62
N THR A 59 -17.92 -14.70 -11.55
CA THR A 59 -16.44 -14.70 -11.50
C THR A 59 -15.98 -15.50 -10.28
N PHE A 60 -14.67 -15.74 -10.17
CA PHE A 60 -14.08 -16.46 -9.04
C PHE A 60 -12.83 -15.74 -8.57
N ASP A 61 -12.80 -15.39 -7.30
CA ASP A 61 -11.67 -14.70 -6.68
C ASP A 61 -10.42 -15.58 -6.64
N LEU A 62 -9.27 -15.02 -7.03
CA LEU A 62 -7.99 -15.74 -7.00
C LEU A 62 -7.15 -15.42 -5.76
N THR A 63 -7.72 -14.71 -4.78
CA THR A 63 -7.15 -14.42 -3.46
C THR A 63 -5.88 -13.55 -3.46
N VAL A 64 -5.47 -13.10 -4.64
CA VAL A 64 -4.33 -12.19 -4.83
C VAL A 64 -4.91 -10.86 -5.25
N ASP A 65 -4.36 -9.78 -4.69
CA ASP A 65 -4.83 -8.43 -4.92
C ASP A 65 -3.67 -7.46 -4.97
N LEU A 66 -3.84 -6.36 -5.73
CA LEU A 66 -2.94 -5.22 -5.70
C LEU A 66 -3.71 -3.97 -5.27
N VAL A 67 -3.35 -3.42 -4.12
CA VAL A 67 -3.88 -2.14 -3.63
C VAL A 67 -2.95 -1.02 -4.09
N ILE A 68 -3.50 -0.02 -4.78
CA ILE A 68 -2.75 1.15 -5.24
C ILE A 68 -3.34 2.38 -4.56
N ASN A 69 -2.56 2.99 -3.69
CA ASN A 69 -2.85 4.30 -3.13
C ASN A 69 -2.21 5.38 -4.02
N LEU A 70 -2.62 6.64 -3.86
CA LEU A 70 -2.22 7.75 -4.74
C LEU A 70 -0.70 7.93 -4.86
N ILE A 71 0.06 7.47 -3.85
CA ILE A 71 1.52 7.28 -3.86
C ILE A 71 1.77 6.05 -2.96
N GLN A 72 2.28 4.93 -3.50
CA GLN A 72 2.97 3.97 -2.63
C GLN A 72 4.13 4.72 -1.99
N THR A 73 4.40 4.49 -0.70
CA THR A 73 5.49 5.10 0.07
C THR A 73 6.84 4.90 -0.61
N PHE A 74 7.16 5.72 -1.60
CA PHE A 74 8.36 5.66 -2.42
C PHE A 74 9.61 5.93 -1.58
N ASP A 75 9.40 6.55 -0.42
CA ASP A 75 10.34 6.94 0.61
C ASP A 75 10.24 6.07 1.87
N SER A 76 9.46 4.98 1.86
CA SER A 76 9.40 4.04 3.00
C SER A 76 10.74 3.40 3.38
N PRO A 77 11.63 3.04 2.43
CA PRO A 77 12.93 2.51 2.81
C PRO A 77 13.76 3.57 3.55
N PHE A 78 14.09 3.31 4.82
CA PHE A 78 15.08 4.09 5.56
C PHE A 78 16.50 3.61 5.16
N GLY A 79 17.43 4.54 5.03
CA GLY A 79 18.74 4.30 4.46
C GLY A 79 19.55 5.58 4.33
N LEU A 80 20.79 5.44 3.84
CA LEU A 80 21.68 6.58 3.60
C LEU A 80 21.47 7.21 2.23
N ARG A 81 20.97 6.44 1.26
CA ARG A 81 20.75 6.89 -0.11
C ARG A 81 19.55 7.82 -0.23
N PRO A 82 19.66 8.91 -1.02
CA PRO A 82 18.52 9.71 -1.41
C PRO A 82 17.48 8.88 -2.18
N THR A 83 16.22 9.30 -2.14
CA THR A 83 15.16 8.70 -2.95
C THR A 83 15.37 9.03 -4.43
N ASP A 84 14.90 8.16 -5.31
CA ASP A 84 14.86 8.47 -6.74
C ASP A 84 13.79 9.53 -7.04
N ALA A 85 14.12 10.47 -7.92
CA ALA A 85 13.16 11.43 -8.44
C ALA A 85 12.30 10.79 -9.55
N PHE A 86 11.00 11.07 -9.57
CA PHE A 86 10.08 10.57 -10.58
C PHE A 86 9.07 11.63 -11.00
N THR A 87 8.44 11.44 -12.16
CA THR A 87 7.39 12.34 -12.67
C THR A 87 6.08 11.58 -12.72
N LEU A 88 5.05 12.14 -12.06
CA LEU A 88 3.68 11.68 -12.18
C LEU A 88 2.97 12.45 -13.29
N HIS A 89 2.08 11.79 -14.02
CA HIS A 89 1.22 12.43 -15.02
C HIS A 89 -0.24 12.25 -14.60
N ARG A 90 -0.99 13.35 -14.48
CA ARG A 90 -2.43 13.32 -14.26
C ARG A 90 -3.11 14.13 -15.35
N ASN A 91 -3.92 13.48 -16.19
CA ASN A 91 -4.63 14.11 -17.31
C ASN A 91 -3.69 14.91 -18.24
N GLY A 92 -2.49 14.39 -18.48
CA GLY A 92 -1.47 15.06 -19.29
C GLY A 92 -0.68 16.17 -18.59
N VAL A 93 -1.01 16.51 -17.34
CA VAL A 93 -0.23 17.46 -16.52
C VAL A 93 0.84 16.71 -15.73
N GLU A 94 2.08 17.15 -15.84
CA GLU A 94 3.22 16.62 -15.11
C GLU A 94 3.34 17.19 -13.70
N LEU A 95 3.60 16.32 -12.74
CA LEU A 95 4.03 16.66 -11.38
C LEU A 95 5.36 15.95 -11.12
N ARG A 96 6.45 16.73 -11.03
CA ARG A 96 7.76 16.20 -10.67
C ARG A 96 7.87 16.06 -9.16
N VAL A 97 8.16 14.84 -8.70
CA VAL A 97 8.59 14.57 -7.33
C VAL A 97 10.12 14.55 -7.32
N PRO A 98 10.80 15.51 -6.64
CA PRO A 98 12.25 15.53 -6.57
C PRO A 98 12.79 14.43 -5.66
N THR A 99 14.10 14.23 -5.72
CA THR A 99 14.82 13.40 -4.74
C THR A 99 14.70 14.03 -3.35
N ALA A 100 14.55 13.21 -2.33
CA ALA A 100 14.62 13.59 -0.93
C ALA A 100 15.85 12.93 -0.26
N PRO A 101 16.45 13.55 0.77
CA PRO A 101 17.50 12.91 1.55
C PRO A 101 17.05 11.57 2.14
N GLY A 102 17.96 10.60 2.23
CA GLY A 102 17.70 9.35 2.93
C GLY A 102 17.52 9.57 4.43
N VAL A 103 16.59 8.82 5.04
CA VAL A 103 16.37 8.82 6.48
C VAL A 103 17.13 7.63 7.07
N ALA A 104 18.20 7.87 7.81
CA ALA A 104 19.11 6.80 8.26
C ALA A 104 18.64 6.04 9.51
N VAL A 105 17.57 6.51 10.17
CA VAL A 105 17.16 6.05 11.50
C VAL A 105 15.69 5.63 11.47
N PHE A 106 15.45 4.42 11.94
CA PHE A 106 14.15 3.98 12.42
C PHE A 106 14.14 4.07 13.96
N ASP A 107 13.05 4.58 14.54
CA ASP A 107 12.91 4.77 15.99
C ASP A 107 11.44 4.58 16.41
N ASP A 108 11.13 3.44 17.02
CA ASP A 108 9.74 3.10 17.37
C ASP A 108 9.24 3.74 18.68
N HIS A 109 10.11 4.42 19.42
CA HIS A 109 9.74 5.10 20.67
C HIS A 109 8.97 6.40 20.40
N HIS A 110 9.20 7.00 19.24
CA HIS A 110 8.51 8.19 18.73
C HIS A 110 7.49 7.78 17.66
N GLY A 111 6.61 6.83 18.02
CA GLY A 111 5.73 6.11 17.11
C GLY A 111 4.67 6.93 16.36
N ASP A 112 4.62 8.25 16.52
CA ASP A 112 3.72 9.14 15.79
C ASP A 112 4.20 9.48 14.36
N HIS A 113 5.41 9.05 13.97
CA HIS A 113 5.99 9.37 12.66
C HIS A 113 5.67 8.37 11.53
N TYR A 114 5.15 7.17 11.83
CA TYR A 114 4.95 6.10 10.83
C TYR A 114 3.51 5.87 10.42
N TYR A 115 2.56 6.56 11.05
CA TYR A 115 1.14 6.42 10.78
C TYR A 115 0.44 7.78 10.84
N ASP A 116 -0.30 8.11 9.79
CA ASP A 116 -1.16 9.29 9.74
C ASP A 116 -2.63 8.82 9.77
N PRO A 117 -3.44 9.16 10.80
CA PRO A 117 -4.85 8.80 10.83
C PRO A 117 -5.67 9.46 9.70
N ALA A 118 -5.19 10.55 9.10
CA ALA A 118 -5.79 11.15 7.91
C ALA A 118 -5.45 10.39 6.62
N ASN A 119 -4.41 9.53 6.64
CA ASN A 119 -4.04 8.64 5.54
C ASN A 119 -3.75 7.20 6.04
N PRO A 120 -4.78 6.51 6.57
CA PRO A 120 -4.60 5.28 7.35
C PRO A 120 -4.11 4.08 6.53
N THR A 121 -4.08 4.18 5.20
CA THR A 121 -3.65 3.12 4.28
C THR A 121 -2.20 3.26 3.81
N SER A 122 -1.51 4.34 4.20
CA SER A 122 -0.14 4.65 3.73
C SER A 122 0.91 4.60 4.84
N GLY A 123 0.56 4.09 6.02
CA GLY A 123 1.47 4.01 7.16
C GLY A 123 1.36 2.69 7.91
N VAL A 124 2.25 2.51 8.88
CA VAL A 124 2.31 1.34 9.77
C VAL A 124 2.27 1.82 11.21
N ILE A 125 1.33 1.28 11.99
CA ILE A 125 1.34 1.45 13.44
C ILE A 125 2.43 0.51 13.98
N VAL A 126 3.48 1.09 14.55
CA VAL A 126 4.57 0.35 15.18
C VAL A 126 4.32 0.23 16.68
N PRO A 127 4.61 -0.92 17.31
CA PRO A 127 4.62 -1.01 18.77
C PRO A 127 5.78 -0.18 19.33
N ASP A 128 5.57 0.50 20.46
CA ASP A 128 6.66 1.15 21.20
C ASP A 128 7.44 0.08 21.98
N THR A 129 8.61 -0.29 21.46
CA THR A 129 9.51 -1.27 22.10
C THR A 129 10.81 -0.65 22.59
N ASN A 130 10.93 0.68 22.51
CA ASN A 130 12.16 1.42 22.76
C ASN A 130 13.33 0.93 21.88
N THR A 131 13.08 0.70 20.59
CA THR A 131 14.06 0.22 19.61
C THR A 131 14.41 1.32 18.61
N ARG A 132 15.72 1.57 18.49
CA ARG A 132 16.31 2.42 17.46
C ARG A 132 17.24 1.59 16.56
N ILE A 133 17.06 1.73 15.25
CA ILE A 133 17.90 1.11 14.23
C ILE A 133 18.52 2.21 13.38
N THR A 134 19.85 2.32 13.41
CA THR A 134 20.60 3.29 12.61
C THR A 134 21.39 2.58 11.52
N VAL A 135 21.22 3.02 10.28
CA VAL A 135 22.08 2.60 9.15
C VAL A 135 23.41 3.36 9.25
N LEU A 136 24.50 2.63 9.48
CA LEU A 136 25.84 3.21 9.59
C LEU A 136 26.57 3.24 8.25
N ASN A 137 26.32 2.24 7.42
CA ASN A 137 26.95 2.12 6.11
C ASN A 137 26.09 1.28 5.17
N GLU A 138 26.08 1.66 3.90
CA GLU A 138 25.51 0.89 2.80
C GLU A 138 26.62 0.59 1.80
N ALA A 139 26.84 -0.68 1.48
CA ALA A 139 27.83 -1.05 0.48
C ALA A 139 27.46 -0.45 -0.88
N GLY A 140 28.44 0.02 -1.66
CA GLY A 140 28.19 0.66 -2.96
C GLY A 140 27.48 -0.25 -3.96
N ASP A 141 27.65 -1.57 -3.84
CA ASP A 141 26.97 -2.59 -4.64
C ASP A 141 25.52 -2.87 -4.18
N GLY A 142 25.09 -2.31 -3.04
CA GLY A 142 23.75 -2.48 -2.50
C GLY A 142 23.46 -3.84 -1.87
N HIS A 143 24.47 -4.70 -1.70
CA HIS A 143 24.27 -6.07 -1.20
C HIS A 143 24.48 -6.23 0.32
N HIS A 144 25.11 -5.24 0.96
CA HIS A 144 25.38 -5.28 2.39
C HIS A 144 25.10 -3.95 3.08
N VAL A 145 24.63 -4.02 4.32
CA VAL A 145 24.34 -2.88 5.18
C VAL A 145 24.93 -3.13 6.56
N VAL A 146 25.48 -2.10 7.18
CA VAL A 146 25.92 -2.13 8.59
C VAL A 146 24.90 -1.35 9.41
N LEU A 147 24.29 -2.02 10.37
CA LEU A 147 23.29 -1.46 11.27
C LEU A 147 23.84 -1.35 12.69
N ARG A 148 23.39 -0.33 13.42
CA ARG A 148 23.41 -0.31 14.88
C ARG A 148 21.99 -0.45 15.38
N VAL A 149 21.79 -1.35 16.33
CA VAL A 149 20.51 -1.53 17.03
C VAL A 149 20.76 -1.22 18.49
N GLU A 150 20.01 -0.29 19.05
CA GLU A 150 20.16 0.23 20.41
C GLU A 150 18.81 0.70 20.96
N PRO A 151 18.69 0.92 22.28
CA PRO A 151 17.54 1.62 22.84
C PRO A 151 17.38 3.02 22.23
N SER A 152 16.15 3.53 22.16
CA SER A 152 15.92 4.92 21.76
C SER A 152 16.50 5.89 22.78
N ASP A 153 17.00 7.02 22.30
CA ASP A 153 17.40 8.12 23.16
C ASP A 153 16.09 8.84 23.56
N GLY A 154 15.60 8.59 24.77
CA GLY A 154 14.28 9.08 25.22
C GLY A 154 14.11 10.59 25.31
#